data_AF-A0AAD7XPX6-F1
#
_entry.id   AF-A0AAD7XPX6-F1
#
_cell.length_a   1.000
_cell.length_b   1.000
_cell.length_c   1.000
_cell.angle_alpha   90.00
_cell.angle_beta   90.00
_cell.angle_gamma   90.00
#
_symmetry.space_group_name_H-M   'P 1'
#
loop_
_entity.id
_entity.type
_entity.pdbx_description
1 polymer ?
#
loop_
_entity_poly.entity_id
_entity_poly.type
_entity_poly.pdbx_seq_one_letter_code
_entity_poly.pdbx_strand_id
1 'polypeptide(L)'
;MKRVRDEDDDDDSEGSAEEAALAENTKKKGKARRDEAGLERAAASLDTGLPWLETLVLESRFTTNVQDDLEREVAIYNATLGLVKEGKHKLSELGEPVERPPDFFCEMLKSDAHMARVKDELIFQQKKMEAFEQRKARQHQLKFAKAVQASKKAEKVAKKKEALRQVSEFRKQQSKKKTNQSLKDRKWGFGGQKKGRKKNDAKSINDLSSFDPRKGKKKHPSKQR
;
A
#
# COMPACT_ATOMS: atom_id res chain seq x y z
N MET A 1 16.65 -23.84 92.06
CA MET A 1 15.56 -22.84 91.94
C MET A 1 16.02 -21.86 90.86
N LYS A 2 15.35 -21.65 89.73
CA LYS A 2 13.92 -21.34 89.56
C LYS A 2 13.52 -21.73 88.12
N ARG A 3 12.36 -22.38 87.97
CA ARG A 3 11.67 -22.59 86.69
C ARG A 3 11.18 -21.22 86.19
N VAL A 4 11.41 -20.90 84.92
CA VAL A 4 10.65 -19.88 84.21
C VAL A 4 9.69 -20.63 83.30
N ARG A 5 8.42 -20.29 83.46
CA ARG A 5 7.23 -20.94 82.96
C ARG A 5 6.77 -20.12 81.74
N ASP A 6 6.56 -20.80 80.62
CA ASP A 6 5.77 -20.31 79.50
C ASP A 6 4.33 -20.07 79.97
N GLU A 7 3.76 -18.90 79.67
CA GLU A 7 2.33 -18.58 79.63
C GLU A 7 2.23 -17.09 79.29
N ASP A 8 1.63 -16.76 78.14
CA ASP A 8 0.71 -15.63 77.92
C ASP A 8 0.29 -15.65 76.43
N ASP A 9 -0.59 -16.59 76.11
CA ASP A 9 -1.65 -16.45 75.10
C ASP A 9 -2.73 -15.58 75.76
N ASP A 10 -3.05 -14.41 75.20
CA ASP A 10 -4.37 -13.74 75.27
C ASP A 10 -4.25 -12.28 74.78
N ASP A 11 -4.30 -12.04 73.46
CA ASP A 11 -4.56 -10.71 72.88
C ASP A 11 -5.47 -10.79 71.64
N ASP A 12 -6.56 -11.55 71.75
CA ASP A 12 -7.54 -11.75 70.67
C ASP A 12 -8.92 -11.11 71.00
N SER A 13 -8.95 -10.07 71.85
CA SER A 13 -10.19 -9.41 72.26
C SER A 13 -10.44 -8.02 71.63
N GLU A 14 -9.44 -7.34 71.08
CA GLU A 14 -9.64 -5.99 70.51
C GLU A 14 -10.14 -6.00 69.05
N GLY A 15 -9.77 -7.02 68.25
CA GLY A 15 -10.25 -7.16 66.86
C GLY A 15 -11.75 -7.44 66.73
N SER A 16 -12.35 -8.06 67.75
CA SER A 16 -13.78 -8.44 67.78
C SER A 16 -14.71 -7.23 67.87
N ALA A 17 -14.34 -6.20 68.64
CA ALA A 17 -15.16 -5.00 68.82
C ALA A 17 -15.14 -4.11 67.56
N GLU A 18 -13.98 -4.01 66.90
CA GLU A 18 -13.83 -3.27 65.65
C GLU A 18 -14.52 -3.97 64.48
N GLU A 19 -14.40 -5.30 64.38
CA GLU A 19 -15.07 -6.11 63.37
C GLU A 19 -16.59 -6.13 63.59
N ALA A 20 -17.06 -6.16 64.85
CA ALA A 20 -18.47 -6.03 65.19
C ALA A 20 -19.03 -4.64 64.87
N ALA A 21 -18.26 -3.56 65.09
CA ALA A 21 -18.65 -2.19 64.73
C ALA A 21 -18.74 -2.00 63.21
N LEU A 22 -17.81 -2.59 62.45
CA LEU A 22 -17.86 -2.62 60.98
C LEU A 22 -19.06 -3.46 60.48
N ALA A 23 -19.34 -4.58 61.13
CA ALA A 23 -20.49 -5.44 60.85
C ALA A 23 -21.84 -4.77 61.21
N GLU A 24 -21.89 -3.93 62.25
CA GLU A 24 -23.09 -3.16 62.60
C GLU A 24 -23.33 -2.00 61.62
N ASN A 25 -22.26 -1.34 61.18
CA ASN A 25 -22.33 -0.25 60.20
C ASN A 25 -22.71 -0.74 58.79
N THR A 26 -22.33 -1.97 58.44
CA THR A 26 -22.77 -2.63 57.19
C THR A 26 -24.23 -3.11 57.26
N LYS A 27 -24.74 -3.50 58.45
CA LYS A 27 -26.15 -3.86 58.67
C LYS A 27 -27.11 -2.66 58.60
N LYS A 28 -26.66 -1.43 58.88
CA LYS A 28 -27.47 -0.19 58.83
C LYS A 28 -27.56 0.48 57.45
N LYS A 29 -26.90 -0.05 56.41
CA LYS A 29 -27.11 0.41 55.04
C LYS A 29 -28.36 -0.24 54.47
N GLY A 30 -29.52 0.35 54.74
CA GLY A 30 -30.72 0.09 53.93
C GLY A 30 -30.36 0.26 52.44
N LYS A 31 -30.93 -0.56 51.55
CA LYS A 31 -30.75 -0.42 50.09
C LYS A 31 -30.96 1.05 49.73
N ALA A 32 -29.92 1.73 49.28
CA ALA A 32 -30.02 3.10 48.81
C ALA A 32 -31.08 3.13 47.71
N ARG A 33 -32.27 3.66 48.02
CA ARG A 33 -33.34 3.82 47.04
C ARG A 33 -32.95 5.01 46.18
N ARG A 34 -33.01 4.86 44.85
CA ARG A 34 -32.77 5.96 43.91
C ARG A 34 -33.81 7.06 44.18
N ASP A 35 -33.38 8.17 44.78
CA ASP A 35 -34.19 9.36 44.99
C ASP A 35 -34.05 10.27 43.75
N GLU A 36 -34.95 10.07 42.79
CA GLU A 36 -34.95 10.86 41.55
C GLU A 36 -35.33 12.33 41.82
N ALA A 37 -36.27 12.58 42.73
CA ALA A 37 -36.70 13.93 43.10
C ALA A 37 -35.64 14.72 43.87
N GLY A 38 -34.82 14.04 44.68
CA GLY A 38 -33.63 14.63 45.29
C GLY A 38 -32.58 15.03 44.27
N LEU A 39 -32.34 14.17 43.27
CA LEU A 39 -31.36 14.42 42.21
C LEU A 39 -31.76 15.62 41.33
N GLU A 40 -33.05 15.72 40.96
CA GLU A 40 -33.57 16.84 40.19
C GLU A 40 -33.44 18.17 40.95
N ARG A 41 -33.74 18.18 42.25
CA ARG A 41 -33.56 19.38 43.10
C ARG A 41 -32.09 19.80 43.17
N ALA A 42 -31.18 18.84 43.31
CA ALA A 42 -29.74 19.11 43.34
C ALA A 42 -29.24 19.63 41.97
N ALA A 43 -29.72 19.05 40.87
CA ALA A 43 -29.40 19.53 39.52
C ALA A 43 -29.88 20.96 39.29
N ALA A 44 -31.12 21.27 39.70
CA ALA A 44 -31.67 22.63 39.60
C ALA A 44 -30.90 23.65 40.44
N SER A 45 -30.37 23.25 41.61
CA SER A 45 -29.55 24.14 42.43
C SER A 45 -28.18 24.48 41.82
N LEU A 46 -27.73 23.69 40.83
CA LEU A 46 -26.45 23.87 40.13
C LEU A 46 -26.61 24.63 38.80
N ASP A 47 -27.84 24.95 38.39
CA ASP A 47 -28.06 25.73 37.18
C ASP A 47 -27.63 27.18 37.43
N THR A 48 -26.53 27.57 36.80
CA THR A 48 -25.89 28.88 36.98
C THR A 48 -26.38 29.91 35.96
N GLY A 49 -27.12 29.49 34.91
CA GLY A 49 -27.64 30.38 33.87
C GLY A 49 -26.55 31.16 33.11
N LEU A 50 -25.29 30.73 33.18
CA LEU A 50 -24.17 31.44 32.58
C LEU A 50 -24.18 31.33 31.05
N PRO A 51 -23.68 32.37 30.33
CA PRO A 51 -23.46 32.28 28.90
C PRO A 51 -22.55 31.08 28.55
N TRP A 52 -22.75 30.52 27.37
CA TRP A 52 -21.96 29.36 26.92
C TRP A 52 -20.45 29.62 26.94
N LEU A 53 -20.00 30.85 26.68
CA LEU A 53 -18.58 31.23 26.69
C LEU A 53 -17.89 30.99 28.05
N GLU A 54 -18.62 31.07 29.16
CA GLU A 54 -18.08 30.84 30.51
C GLU A 54 -17.99 29.35 30.86
N THR A 55 -18.78 28.51 30.18
CA THR A 55 -18.81 27.07 30.44
C THR A 55 -17.96 26.31 29.44
N LEU A 56 -17.96 26.72 28.16
CA LEU A 56 -17.32 26.04 27.02
C LEU A 56 -17.66 24.54 26.92
N VAL A 57 -18.78 24.14 27.52
CA VAL A 57 -19.22 22.74 27.56
C VAL A 57 -20.02 22.44 26.30
N LEU A 58 -19.71 21.32 25.66
CA LEU A 58 -20.49 20.73 24.58
C LEU A 58 -20.73 19.27 24.89
N GLU A 59 -21.91 18.78 24.51
CA GLU A 59 -22.33 17.41 24.78
C GLU A 59 -22.50 16.64 23.48
N SER A 60 -21.91 15.45 23.41
CA SER A 60 -22.14 14.49 22.33
C SER A 60 -22.52 13.15 22.93
N ARG A 61 -23.41 12.43 22.26
CA ARG A 61 -23.81 11.07 22.62
C ARG A 61 -23.34 10.13 21.51
N PHE A 62 -22.60 9.10 21.89
CA PHE A 62 -22.19 8.03 20.99
C PHE A 62 -22.33 6.68 21.68
N THR A 63 -22.50 5.63 20.89
CA THR A 63 -22.63 4.25 21.39
C THR A 63 -21.60 3.38 20.70
N THR A 64 -20.86 2.59 21.46
CA THR A 64 -19.79 1.71 20.95
C THR A 64 -19.84 0.36 21.63
N ASN A 65 -19.24 -0.64 20.98
CA ASN A 65 -18.93 -1.89 21.64
C ASN A 65 -17.85 -1.67 22.71
N VAL A 66 -18.09 -2.12 23.94
CA VAL A 66 -17.13 -1.96 25.05
C VAL A 66 -15.94 -2.93 24.90
N GLN A 67 -16.10 -4.02 24.16
CA GLN A 67 -15.06 -5.04 24.02
C GLN A 67 -14.07 -4.75 22.88
N ASP A 68 -14.46 -3.91 21.91
CA ASP A 68 -13.58 -3.51 20.81
C ASP A 68 -12.96 -2.13 21.11
N ASP A 69 -11.67 -2.14 21.45
CA ASP A 69 -10.93 -0.92 21.75
C ASP A 69 -10.74 -0.04 20.51
N LEU A 70 -10.46 -0.62 19.34
CA LEU A 70 -10.18 0.17 18.14
C LEU A 70 -11.44 0.89 17.64
N GLU A 71 -12.57 0.19 17.61
CA GLU A 71 -13.85 0.81 17.25
C GLU A 71 -14.27 1.89 18.27
N ARG A 72 -14.03 1.63 19.56
CA ARG A 72 -14.29 2.59 20.63
C ARG A 72 -13.45 3.85 20.46
N GLU A 73 -12.14 3.72 20.26
CA GLU A 73 -11.23 4.86 20.08
C GLU A 73 -11.62 5.69 18.84
N VAL A 74 -11.97 5.04 17.74
CA VAL A 74 -12.42 5.74 16.51
C VAL A 74 -13.72 6.51 16.75
N ALA A 75 -14.66 5.94 17.50
CA ALA A 75 -15.92 6.61 17.82
C ALA A 75 -15.71 7.79 18.77
N ILE A 76 -14.88 7.65 19.80
CA ILE A 76 -14.49 8.76 20.70
C ILE A 76 -13.82 9.87 19.88
N TYR A 77 -12.90 9.51 18.98
CA TYR A 77 -12.24 10.46 18.10
C TYR A 77 -13.24 11.22 17.20
N ASN A 78 -14.17 10.52 16.57
CA ASN A 78 -15.16 11.15 15.70
C ASN A 78 -16.14 12.05 16.48
N ALA A 79 -16.55 11.62 17.68
CA ALA A 79 -17.42 12.42 18.55
C ALA A 79 -16.72 13.71 19.00
N THR A 80 -15.47 13.60 19.48
CA THR A 80 -14.67 14.76 19.89
C THR A 80 -14.36 15.69 18.73
N LEU A 81 -14.04 15.15 17.55
CA LEU A 81 -13.81 15.96 16.34
C LEU A 81 -15.07 16.75 15.92
N GLY A 82 -16.26 16.15 16.06
CA GLY A 82 -17.53 16.83 15.82
C GLY A 82 -17.75 18.00 16.78
N LEU A 83 -17.54 17.76 18.08
CA LEU A 83 -17.67 18.80 19.12
C LEU A 83 -16.66 19.94 18.94
N VAL A 84 -15.41 19.64 18.59
CA VAL A 84 -14.39 20.68 18.35
C VAL A 84 -14.81 21.58 17.18
N LYS A 85 -15.39 21.01 16.11
CA LYS A 85 -15.89 21.81 14.98
C LYS A 85 -17.06 22.70 15.38
N GLU A 86 -17.99 22.16 16.16
CA GLU A 86 -19.13 22.94 16.69
C GLU A 86 -18.64 24.07 17.60
N GLY A 87 -17.72 23.78 18.52
CA GLY A 87 -17.14 24.79 19.42
C GLY A 87 -16.38 25.87 18.66
N LYS A 88 -15.58 25.49 17.65
CA LYS A 88 -14.88 26.45 16.78
C LYS A 88 -15.88 27.36 16.04
N HIS A 89 -17.00 26.83 15.57
CA HIS A 89 -18.04 27.63 14.94
C HIS A 89 -18.65 28.64 15.90
N LYS A 90 -19.09 28.19 17.09
CA LYS A 90 -19.67 29.06 18.11
C LYS A 90 -18.70 30.15 18.59
N LEU A 91 -17.42 29.82 18.78
CA LEU A 91 -16.39 30.81 19.13
C LEU A 91 -16.17 31.83 17.99
N SER A 92 -16.19 31.38 16.74
CA SER A 92 -16.07 32.27 15.58
C SER A 92 -17.28 33.20 15.43
N GLU A 93 -18.49 32.75 15.76
CA GLU A 93 -19.70 33.60 15.79
C GLU A 93 -19.62 34.67 16.86
N LEU A 94 -19.01 34.36 18.00
CA LEU A 94 -18.77 35.31 19.10
C LEU A 94 -17.59 36.26 18.83
N GLY A 95 -16.80 36.01 17.78
CA GLY A 95 -15.63 36.82 17.43
C GLY A 95 -14.37 36.51 18.25
N GLU A 96 -14.32 35.36 18.94
CA GLU A 96 -13.20 34.96 19.79
C GLU A 96 -12.11 34.20 19.01
N PRO A 97 -10.82 34.48 19.25
CA PRO A 97 -9.72 33.80 18.56
C PRO A 97 -9.56 32.35 19.05
N VAL A 98 -9.59 31.39 18.12
CA VAL A 98 -9.50 29.95 18.43
C VAL A 98 -8.10 29.38 18.26
N GLU A 99 -7.32 29.90 17.30
CA GLU A 99 -6.02 29.35 16.95
C GLU A 99 -4.89 30.04 17.72
N ARG A 100 -3.97 29.25 18.26
CA ARG A 100 -2.76 29.75 18.92
C ARG A 100 -1.84 30.39 17.85
N PRO A 101 -1.47 31.67 18.00
CA PRO A 101 -0.49 32.30 17.11
C PRO A 101 0.88 31.61 17.22
N PRO A 102 1.62 31.44 16.11
CA PRO A 102 2.92 30.76 16.11
C PRO A 102 4.00 31.52 16.90
N ASP A 103 3.83 32.83 17.08
CA ASP A 103 4.77 33.71 17.79
C ASP A 103 4.43 33.86 19.29
N PHE A 104 3.38 33.16 19.77
CA PHE A 104 3.00 33.21 21.18
C PHE A 104 3.64 32.06 21.96
N PHE A 105 4.79 32.35 22.59
CA PHE A 105 5.54 31.40 23.42
C PHE A 105 5.09 31.45 24.88
N CYS A 106 4.35 30.43 25.30
CA CYS A 106 3.95 30.20 26.69
C CYS A 106 4.36 28.78 27.11
N GLU A 107 4.36 28.52 28.43
CA GLU A 107 4.60 27.19 28.96
C GLU A 107 3.54 26.20 28.45
N MET A 108 4.00 25.08 27.87
CA MET A 108 3.15 24.02 27.34
C MET A 108 3.04 22.87 28.34
N LEU A 109 1.93 22.12 28.28
CA LEU A 109 1.70 20.93 29.13
C LEU A 109 2.86 19.91 29.13
N LYS A 110 3.60 19.82 28.03
CA LYS A 110 4.78 18.96 27.88
C LYS A 110 5.98 19.82 27.47
N SER A 111 7.13 19.55 28.08
CA SER A 111 8.36 20.25 27.75
C SER A 111 8.89 19.88 26.36
N ASP A 112 9.59 20.81 25.72
CA ASP A 112 10.22 20.59 24.41
C ASP A 112 11.21 19.43 24.43
N ALA A 113 11.94 19.25 25.53
CA ALA A 113 12.83 18.11 25.73
C ALA A 113 12.09 16.76 25.74
N HIS A 114 10.86 16.72 26.25
CA HIS A 114 10.02 15.52 26.16
C HIS A 114 9.52 15.30 24.72
N MET A 115 9.04 16.36 24.05
CA MET A 115 8.55 16.26 22.67
C MET A 115 9.66 15.92 21.65
N ALA A 116 10.90 16.36 21.89
CA ALA A 116 12.07 15.98 21.11
C ALA A 116 12.30 14.46 21.16
N ARG A 117 12.23 13.85 22.35
CA ARG A 117 12.35 12.39 22.50
C ARG A 117 11.25 11.62 21.77
N VAL A 118 10.00 12.09 21.87
CA VAL A 118 8.87 11.49 21.14
C VAL A 118 9.08 11.59 19.63
N LYS A 119 9.54 12.76 19.14
CA LYS A 119 9.85 12.97 17.73
C LYS A 119 10.96 12.05 17.24
N ASP A 120 12.02 11.89 18.02
CA ASP A 120 13.14 11.01 17.68
C ASP A 120 12.70 9.55 17.57
N GLU A 121 11.84 9.08 18.48
CA GLU A 121 11.26 7.73 18.42
C GLU A 121 10.39 7.53 17.16
N LEU A 122 9.55 8.51 16.82
CA LEU A 122 8.74 8.45 15.59
C LEU A 122 9.61 8.39 14.33
N ILE A 123 10.66 9.20 14.27
CA ILE A 123 11.62 9.19 13.17
C ILE A 123 12.35 7.83 13.10
N PHE A 124 12.70 7.26 14.26
CA PHE A 124 13.33 5.95 14.34
C PHE A 124 12.41 4.85 13.77
N GLN A 125 11.14 4.81 14.18
CA GLN A 125 10.17 3.84 13.67
C GLN A 125 9.94 4.00 12.16
N GLN A 126 9.83 5.24 11.67
CA GLN A 126 9.69 5.52 10.24
C GLN A 126 10.89 5.00 9.44
N LYS A 127 12.12 5.32 9.88
CA LYS A 127 13.35 4.81 9.24
C LYS A 127 13.43 3.29 9.25
N LYS A 128 12.98 2.65 10.34
CA LYS A 128 12.94 1.19 10.47
C LYS A 128 11.98 0.55 9.47
N MET A 129 10.77 1.10 9.33
CA MET A 129 9.79 0.64 8.33
C MET A 129 10.30 0.85 6.91
N GLU A 130 10.84 2.03 6.61
CA GLU A 130 11.38 2.35 5.29
C GLU A 130 12.54 1.42 4.91
N ALA A 131 13.49 1.17 5.83
CA ALA A 131 14.59 0.25 5.59
C ALA A 131 14.11 -1.18 5.31
N PHE A 132 13.02 -1.61 5.95
CA PHE A 132 12.40 -2.91 5.69
C PHE A 132 11.74 -2.96 4.30
N GLU A 133 10.97 -1.94 3.94
CA GLU A 133 10.33 -1.84 2.63
C GLU A 133 11.36 -1.77 1.49
N GLN A 134 12.40 -0.94 1.65
CA GLN A 134 13.52 -0.87 0.71
C GLN A 134 14.23 -2.22 0.58
N ARG A 135 14.40 -2.98 1.68
CA ARG A 135 14.97 -4.33 1.63
C ARG A 135 14.08 -5.28 0.84
N LYS A 136 12.76 -5.26 1.05
CA LYS A 136 11.79 -6.09 0.32
C LYS A 136 11.78 -5.73 -1.17
N ALA A 137 11.77 -4.43 -1.51
CA ALA A 137 11.86 -3.93 -2.87
C ALA A 137 13.16 -4.35 -3.55
N ARG A 138 14.31 -4.22 -2.87
CA ARG A 138 15.62 -4.64 -3.38
C ARG A 138 15.64 -6.15 -3.66
N GLN A 139 15.08 -6.97 -2.77
CA GLN A 139 14.98 -8.41 -3.01
C GLN A 139 14.13 -8.72 -4.25
N HIS A 140 13.01 -8.03 -4.42
CA HIS A 140 12.15 -8.18 -5.60
C HIS A 140 12.86 -7.76 -6.88
N GLN A 141 13.56 -6.62 -6.86
CA GLN A 141 14.36 -6.13 -7.98
C GLN A 141 15.48 -7.11 -8.36
N LEU A 142 16.17 -7.70 -7.37
CA LEU A 142 17.21 -8.71 -7.62
C LEU A 142 16.64 -9.98 -8.27
N LYS A 143 15.48 -10.46 -7.80
CA LYS A 143 14.79 -11.61 -8.42
C LYS A 143 14.37 -11.31 -9.85
N PHE A 144 13.78 -10.13 -10.08
CA PHE A 144 13.36 -9.68 -11.40
C PHE A 144 14.56 -9.52 -12.35
N ALA A 145 15.65 -8.89 -11.89
CA ALA A 145 16.86 -8.72 -12.68
C ALA A 145 17.46 -10.07 -13.09
N LYS A 146 17.49 -11.07 -12.18
CA LYS A 146 17.93 -12.44 -12.51
C LYS A 146 17.02 -13.09 -13.56
N ALA A 147 15.71 -12.96 -13.43
CA ALA A 147 14.75 -13.50 -14.40
C ALA A 147 14.91 -12.85 -15.79
N VAL A 148 15.07 -11.52 -15.85
CA VAL A 148 15.30 -10.77 -17.10
C VAL A 148 16.63 -11.15 -17.75
N GLN A 149 17.69 -11.35 -16.96
CA GLN A 149 18.97 -11.82 -17.51
C GLN A 149 18.86 -13.24 -18.06
N ALA A 150 18.15 -14.14 -17.38
CA ALA A 150 17.90 -15.50 -17.85
C ALA A 150 17.07 -15.51 -19.14
N SER A 151 15.98 -14.72 -19.21
CA SER A 151 15.15 -14.62 -20.41
C SER A 151 15.92 -14.04 -21.59
N LYS A 152 16.71 -12.97 -21.41
CA LYS A 152 17.57 -12.39 -22.46
C LYS A 152 18.60 -13.40 -22.97
N LYS A 153 19.20 -14.22 -22.10
CA LYS A 153 20.13 -15.29 -22.51
C LYS A 153 19.41 -16.37 -23.31
N ALA A 154 18.25 -16.83 -22.84
CA ALA A 154 17.43 -17.83 -23.54
C ALA A 154 16.97 -17.31 -24.91
N GLU A 155 16.55 -16.06 -25.00
CA GLU A 155 16.14 -15.40 -26.25
C GLU A 155 17.33 -15.29 -27.22
N LYS A 156 18.53 -14.93 -26.74
CA LYS A 156 19.74 -14.93 -27.57
C LYS A 156 20.08 -16.33 -28.11
N VAL A 157 19.96 -17.36 -27.28
CA VAL A 157 20.20 -18.75 -27.72
C VAL A 157 19.14 -19.19 -28.71
N ALA A 158 17.86 -18.87 -28.48
CA ALA A 158 16.77 -19.16 -29.39
C ALA A 158 16.95 -18.47 -30.74
N LYS A 159 17.29 -17.17 -30.75
CA LYS A 159 17.62 -16.40 -31.95
C LYS A 159 18.80 -17.00 -32.72
N LYS A 160 19.87 -17.41 -32.03
CA LYS A 160 21.01 -18.10 -32.67
C LYS A 160 20.61 -19.44 -33.28
N LYS A 161 19.81 -20.25 -32.58
CA LYS A 161 19.32 -21.54 -33.08
C LYS A 161 18.41 -21.37 -34.30
N GLU A 162 17.54 -20.37 -34.27
CA GLU A 162 16.65 -20.03 -35.38
C GLU A 162 17.44 -19.54 -36.60
N ALA A 163 18.42 -18.66 -36.40
CA ALA A 163 19.32 -18.23 -37.48
C ALA A 163 20.10 -19.41 -38.08
N LEU A 164 20.62 -20.32 -37.26
CA LEU A 164 21.30 -21.54 -37.74
C LEU A 164 20.35 -22.46 -38.52
N ARG A 165 19.09 -22.61 -38.08
CA ARG A 165 18.05 -23.35 -38.82
C ARG A 165 17.81 -22.71 -40.19
N GLN A 166 17.59 -21.40 -40.26
CA GLN A 166 17.40 -20.68 -41.52
C GLN A 166 18.60 -20.84 -42.47
N VAL A 167 19.84 -20.76 -41.96
CA VAL A 167 21.04 -20.99 -42.77
C VAL A 167 21.12 -22.43 -43.25
N SER A 168 20.78 -23.42 -42.42
CA SER A 168 20.78 -24.83 -42.81
C SER A 168 19.72 -25.14 -43.86
N GLU A 169 18.53 -24.54 -43.74
CA GLU A 169 17.45 -24.64 -44.72
C GLU A 169 17.85 -23.98 -46.03
N PHE A 170 18.46 -22.80 -45.98
CA PHE A 170 19.00 -22.13 -47.16
C PHE A 170 20.07 -22.99 -47.85
N ARG A 171 21.02 -23.57 -47.08
CA ARG A 171 22.03 -24.50 -47.63
C ARG A 171 21.39 -25.72 -48.28
N LYS A 172 20.35 -26.31 -47.66
CA LYS A 172 19.60 -27.46 -48.21
C LYS A 172 18.80 -27.09 -49.46
N GLN A 173 18.24 -25.88 -49.52
CA GLN A 173 17.60 -25.38 -50.74
C GLN A 173 18.63 -25.13 -51.86
N GLN A 174 19.80 -24.57 -51.55
CA GLN A 174 20.88 -24.37 -52.51
C GLN A 174 21.43 -25.69 -53.05
N SER A 175 21.62 -26.71 -52.20
CA SER A 175 22.07 -28.03 -52.65
C SER A 175 21.02 -28.69 -53.55
N LYS A 176 19.71 -28.61 -53.21
CA LYS A 176 18.61 -29.07 -54.08
C LYS A 176 18.56 -28.33 -55.41
N LYS A 177 18.85 -27.02 -55.46
CA LYS A 177 18.95 -26.27 -56.71
C LYS A 177 20.15 -26.74 -57.54
N LYS A 178 21.31 -26.95 -56.92
CA LYS A 178 22.51 -27.48 -57.59
C LYS A 178 22.29 -28.89 -58.15
N THR A 179 21.69 -29.81 -57.39
CA THR A 179 21.39 -31.17 -57.89
C THR A 179 20.34 -31.15 -59.00
N ASN A 180 19.30 -30.33 -58.90
CA ASN A 180 18.36 -30.14 -60.00
C ASN A 180 19.04 -29.52 -61.24
N GLN A 181 20.01 -28.62 -61.05
CA GLN A 181 20.77 -28.06 -62.15
C GLN A 181 21.65 -29.12 -62.81
N SER A 182 22.37 -29.95 -62.03
CA SER A 182 23.23 -31.02 -62.57
C SER A 182 22.42 -32.13 -63.26
N LEU A 183 21.24 -32.50 -62.71
CA LEU A 183 20.32 -33.43 -63.38
C LEU A 183 19.83 -32.87 -64.72
N LYS A 184 19.55 -31.57 -64.78
CA LYS A 184 19.18 -30.90 -66.04
C LYS A 184 20.37 -30.79 -66.99
N ASP A 185 21.59 -30.55 -66.51
CA ASP A 185 22.80 -30.49 -67.34
C ASP A 185 23.16 -31.88 -67.89
N ARG A 186 22.95 -32.96 -67.12
CA ARG A 186 23.10 -34.34 -67.62
C ARG A 186 22.07 -34.70 -68.68
N LYS A 187 20.83 -34.22 -68.53
CA LYS A 187 19.73 -34.51 -69.47
C LYS A 187 19.81 -33.68 -70.76
N TRP A 188 20.30 -32.45 -70.70
CA TRP A 188 20.24 -31.49 -71.82
C TRP A 188 21.61 -30.96 -72.27
N GLY A 189 22.72 -31.35 -71.63
CA GLY A 189 24.05 -30.77 -71.84
C GLY A 189 24.26 -29.48 -71.04
N PHE A 190 25.50 -29.19 -70.62
CA PHE A 190 25.84 -27.95 -69.92
C PHE A 190 25.57 -26.74 -70.84
N GLY A 191 24.61 -25.89 -70.47
CA GLY A 191 24.15 -24.78 -71.30
C GLY A 191 23.13 -25.14 -72.41
N GLY A 192 22.67 -26.39 -72.48
CA GLY A 192 21.67 -26.80 -73.48
C GLY A 192 20.26 -26.27 -73.21
N GLN A 193 19.45 -26.09 -74.27
CA GLN A 193 18.13 -25.47 -74.19
C GLN A 193 17.12 -26.31 -73.37
N LYS A 194 16.75 -25.84 -72.17
CA LYS A 194 16.04 -26.64 -71.14
C LYS A 194 14.52 -26.75 -71.24
N LYS A 195 13.91 -26.30 -72.32
CA LYS A 195 12.52 -26.54 -72.72
C LYS A 195 12.36 -25.75 -74.01
N GLY A 196 11.86 -26.37 -75.07
CA GLY A 196 11.53 -25.70 -76.34
C GLY A 196 10.36 -24.71 -76.22
N ARG A 197 10.31 -23.90 -75.16
CA ARG A 197 9.28 -22.89 -74.88
C ARG A 197 9.68 -21.48 -75.31
N LYS A 198 10.69 -21.36 -76.18
CA LYS A 198 11.02 -20.15 -76.92
C LYS A 198 11.57 -20.51 -78.30
N LYS A 199 10.80 -21.29 -79.06
CA LYS A 199 10.92 -21.20 -80.52
C LYS A 199 9.94 -20.11 -80.92
N ASN A 200 10.45 -19.04 -81.51
CA ASN A 200 9.58 -18.11 -82.22
C ASN A 200 9.09 -18.90 -83.43
N ASP A 201 7.79 -19.13 -83.54
CA ASP A 201 7.22 -19.57 -84.81
C ASP A 201 7.45 -18.45 -85.83
N ALA A 202 7.56 -18.76 -87.12
CA ALA A 202 7.78 -17.73 -88.15
C ALA A 202 6.73 -16.59 -88.07
N LYS A 203 5.53 -16.89 -87.55
CA LYS A 203 4.47 -15.92 -87.26
C LYS A 203 4.74 -15.02 -86.04
N SER A 204 5.45 -15.52 -85.02
CA SER A 204 5.73 -14.77 -83.78
C SER A 204 6.94 -13.83 -83.91
N ILE A 205 7.77 -13.98 -84.96
CA ILE A 205 8.94 -13.11 -85.16
C ILE A 205 8.54 -11.73 -85.71
N ASN A 206 7.36 -11.65 -86.36
CA ASN A 206 6.82 -10.42 -86.95
C ASN A 206 5.68 -9.79 -86.11
N ASP A 207 5.27 -10.40 -85.00
CA ASP A 207 4.20 -9.87 -84.14
C ASP A 207 4.77 -8.92 -83.07
N LEU A 208 4.76 -7.62 -83.38
CA LEU A 208 5.16 -6.53 -82.47
C LEU A 208 3.98 -5.91 -81.70
N SER A 209 2.78 -6.50 -81.77
CA SER A 209 1.57 -5.93 -81.16
C SER A 209 1.65 -5.78 -79.64
N SER A 210 2.47 -6.61 -78.99
CA SER A 210 2.66 -6.61 -77.53
C SER A 210 3.84 -5.77 -77.04
N PHE A 211 4.57 -5.08 -77.93
CA PHE A 211 5.73 -4.27 -77.57
C PHE A 211 5.33 -2.84 -77.21
N ASP A 212 5.29 -2.54 -75.91
CA ASP A 212 5.06 -1.18 -75.39
C ASP A 212 6.38 -0.53 -74.93
N PRO A 213 6.93 0.44 -75.70
CA PRO A 213 8.22 1.07 -75.39
C PRO A 213 8.19 1.97 -74.15
N ARG A 214 7.02 2.23 -73.55
CA ARG A 214 6.89 3.12 -72.39
C ARG A 214 7.00 2.41 -71.04
N LYS A 215 6.95 1.07 -71.01
CA LYS A 215 6.83 0.29 -69.75
C LYS A 215 8.14 0.09 -68.97
N GLY A 216 9.28 0.49 -69.54
CA GLY A 216 10.62 0.22 -68.97
C GLY A 216 11.21 1.27 -68.02
N LYS A 217 10.61 2.45 -67.87
CA LYS A 217 11.16 3.50 -66.99
C LYS A 217 10.46 3.56 -65.63
N LYS A 218 10.77 2.62 -64.72
CA LYS A 218 10.54 2.83 -63.28
C LYS A 218 11.89 3.01 -62.59
N LYS A 219 12.22 4.25 -62.21
CA LYS A 219 13.40 4.59 -61.40
C LYS A 219 13.19 4.01 -59.99
N HIS A 220 14.12 3.21 -59.49
CA HIS A 220 14.13 2.78 -58.09
C HIS A 220 14.67 3.92 -57.21
N PRO A 221 14.06 4.20 -56.04
CA PRO A 221 14.55 5.25 -55.15
C PRO A 221 15.85 4.84 -54.47
N SER A 222 16.84 5.74 -54.48
CA SER A 222 18.12 5.59 -53.80
C SER A 222 17.94 5.64 -52.27
N LYS A 223 18.54 4.69 -51.55
CA LYS A 223 18.66 4.73 -50.09
C LYS A 223 19.47 5.97 -49.66
N GLN A 224 18.86 6.84 -48.88
CA GLN A 224 19.57 7.91 -48.17
C GLN A 224 20.49 7.27 -47.11
N ARG A 225 21.74 7.73 -47.06
CA ARG A 225 22.70 7.43 -45.99
C ARG A 225 22.46 8.34 -44.81
#